data_AF-A0A1K0GUS5-F1
#
_entry.id   AF-A0A1K0GUS5-F1
#
_cell.length_a   1.000
_cell.length_b   1.000
_cell.length_c   1.000
_cell.angle_alpha   90.00
_cell.angle_beta   90.00
_cell.angle_gamma   90.00
#
_symmetry.space_group_name_H-M   'P 1'
#
loop_
_entity.id
_entity.type
_entity.pdbx_description
1 polymer ?
#
loop_
_entity_poly.entity_id
_entity_poly.type
_entity_poly.pdbx_seq_one_letter_code
_entity_poly.pdbx_strand_id
1 'polypeptide(L)'
;MAAWRSRRRFVDSGEAFRCRIRTCGYPSSTWPRLGRRWSRRMWATWIDDVLTVRRGPVFGRVISLRARVSAGVYTLATGDARRCGPHPIAVCLLIPDGCRMEIATDGEARLALVGPYVAAAVNDLPRAPIRRRQT
;
A
#
# COMPACT_ATOMS: atom_id res chain seq x y z
N MET A 1 -26.00 14.90 -9.60
CA MET A 1 -24.84 15.01 -10.51
C MET A 1 -23.48 15.24 -9.78
N ALA A 2 -23.28 14.70 -8.57
CA ALA A 2 -22.03 14.92 -7.80
C ALA A 2 -21.04 13.74 -7.86
N ALA A 3 -21.52 12.52 -8.15
CA ALA A 3 -20.71 11.30 -8.13
C ALA A 3 -19.70 11.17 -9.29
N TRP A 4 -19.91 11.90 -10.39
CA TRP A 4 -19.01 11.89 -11.55
C TRP A 4 -17.78 12.79 -11.37
N ARG A 5 -17.93 13.90 -10.64
CA ARG A 5 -16.83 14.84 -10.38
C ARG A 5 -15.79 14.27 -9.42
N SER A 6 -16.19 13.42 -8.46
CA SER A 6 -15.26 12.73 -7.56
C SER A 6 -14.47 11.63 -8.26
N ARG A 7 -15.04 10.97 -9.28
CA ARG A 7 -14.35 9.95 -10.09
C ARG A 7 -13.26 10.56 -10.97
N ARG A 8 -13.50 11.75 -11.54
CA ARG A 8 -12.48 12.48 -12.33
C ARG A 8 -11.32 12.97 -11.47
N ARG A 9 -11.58 13.63 -10.33
CA ARG A 9 -10.48 14.06 -9.42
C ARG A 9 -9.60 12.91 -8.89
N PHE A 10 -10.16 11.72 -8.71
CA PHE A 10 -9.42 10.53 -8.26
C PHE A 10 -8.51 9.92 -9.34
N VAL A 11 -8.75 10.22 -10.61
CA VAL A 11 -7.95 9.76 -11.76
C VAL A 11 -7.03 10.88 -12.26
N ASP A 12 -7.50 12.13 -12.21
CA ASP A 12 -6.77 13.33 -12.65
C ASP A 12 -5.69 13.79 -11.65
N SER A 13 -5.63 13.22 -10.43
CA SER A 13 -4.55 13.47 -9.45
C SER A 13 -3.31 12.58 -9.65
N GLY A 14 -3.25 11.82 -10.74
CA GLY A 14 -1.99 11.30 -11.29
C GLY A 14 -1.58 9.87 -10.94
N GLU A 15 -1.94 9.29 -9.78
CA GLU A 15 -1.33 7.99 -9.39
C GLU A 15 -2.28 7.05 -8.63
N ALA A 16 -3.52 6.87 -9.09
CA ALA A 16 -4.35 5.79 -8.57
C ALA A 16 -3.84 4.44 -9.09
N PHE A 17 -3.45 3.54 -8.19
CA PHE A 17 -2.93 2.22 -8.54
C PHE A 17 -3.82 1.08 -8.02
N ARG A 18 -3.81 -0.04 -8.73
CA ARG A 18 -4.56 -1.24 -8.34
C ARG A 18 -3.77 -2.01 -7.29
N CYS A 19 -4.38 -2.31 -6.16
CA CYS A 19 -3.67 -2.95 -5.06
C CYS A 19 -4.48 -4.05 -4.37
N ARG A 20 -3.77 -4.82 -3.55
CA ARG A 20 -4.31 -5.72 -2.53
C ARG A 20 -3.61 -5.41 -1.22
N ILE A 21 -4.32 -5.55 -0.11
CA ILE A 21 -3.81 -5.20 1.21
C ILE A 21 -4.04 -6.38 2.15
N ARG A 22 -3.11 -6.62 3.08
CA ARG A 22 -3.30 -7.50 4.24
C ARG A 22 -2.71 -6.86 5.49
N THR A 23 -3.15 -7.29 6.66
CA THR A 23 -2.47 -6.97 7.92
C THR A 23 -1.36 -7.98 8.21
N CYS A 24 -0.27 -7.49 8.79
CA CYS A 24 0.85 -8.28 9.27
C CYS A 24 0.85 -8.21 10.80
N GLY A 25 0.22 -9.21 11.44
CA GLY A 25 0.15 -9.29 12.90
C GLY A 25 -1.25 -9.03 13.44
N TYR A 26 -1.38 -8.00 14.28
CA TYR A 26 -2.61 -7.68 14.98
C TYR A 26 -3.62 -6.97 14.05
N PRO A 27 -4.94 -7.15 14.29
CA PRO A 27 -5.97 -6.39 13.59
C PRO A 27 -5.79 -4.89 13.80
N SER A 28 -5.99 -4.10 12.75
CA SER A 28 -6.04 -2.65 12.86
C SER A 28 -7.37 -2.20 13.46
N SER A 29 -7.35 -1.27 14.41
CA SER A 29 -8.56 -0.60 14.89
C SER A 29 -9.14 0.33 13.82
N THR A 30 -8.28 0.89 12.99
CA THR A 30 -8.64 1.75 11.85
C THR A 30 -9.32 0.96 10.72
N TRP A 31 -8.93 -0.31 10.53
CA TRP A 31 -9.54 -1.20 9.53
C TRP A 31 -9.81 -2.61 10.09
N PRO A 32 -10.84 -2.78 10.95
CA PRO A 32 -11.08 -4.03 11.69
C PRO A 32 -11.37 -5.25 10.80
N ARG A 33 -11.93 -5.02 9.60
CA ARG A 33 -12.28 -6.08 8.64
C ARG A 33 -11.11 -6.49 7.74
N LEU A 34 -9.95 -5.85 7.87
CA LEU A 34 -8.74 -6.25 7.15
C LEU A 34 -8.00 -7.30 7.98
N GLY A 35 -7.70 -8.44 7.36
CA GLY A 35 -7.02 -9.54 8.01
C GLY A 35 -5.72 -9.90 7.33
N ARG A 36 -5.13 -11.02 7.77
CA ARG A 36 -3.86 -11.56 7.26
C ARG A 36 -3.94 -12.10 5.84
N ARG A 37 -5.15 -12.34 5.34
CA ARG A 37 -5.37 -12.75 3.95
C ARG A 37 -5.41 -11.51 3.05
N TRP A 38 -4.80 -11.62 1.88
CA TRP A 38 -4.90 -10.59 0.85
C TRP A 38 -6.35 -10.24 0.56
N SER A 39 -6.67 -8.96 0.68
CA SER A 39 -7.97 -8.40 0.33
C SER A 39 -8.38 -8.74 -1.09
N ARG A 40 -9.63 -8.45 -1.45
CA ARG A 40 -10.02 -8.32 -2.86
C ARG A 40 -9.22 -7.19 -3.51
N ARG A 41 -9.21 -7.15 -4.84
CA ARG A 41 -8.57 -6.06 -5.60
C ARG A 41 -9.26 -4.73 -5.28
N MET A 42 -8.45 -3.72 -4.99
CA MET A 42 -8.87 -2.37 -4.64
C MET A 42 -8.08 -1.35 -5.46
N TRP A 43 -8.43 -0.08 -5.29
CA TRP A 43 -7.67 1.05 -5.82
C TRP A 43 -7.15 1.86 -4.65
N ALA A 44 -5.92 2.34 -4.74
CA ALA A 44 -5.34 3.22 -3.75
C ALA A 44 -4.67 4.42 -4.43
N THR A 45 -4.55 5.50 -3.69
CA THR A 45 -3.83 6.71 -4.09
C THR A 45 -3.29 7.40 -2.85
N TRP A 46 -2.17 8.09 -2.98
CA TRP A 46 -1.63 8.92 -1.92
C TRP A 46 -2.15 10.35 -2.06
N ILE A 47 -2.54 10.94 -0.93
CA ILE A 47 -2.81 12.37 -0.79
C ILE A 47 -1.93 12.82 0.37
N ASP A 48 -0.85 13.54 0.06
CA ASP A 48 0.23 13.83 1.00
C ASP A 48 0.76 12.53 1.65
N ASP A 49 0.70 12.40 2.98
CA ASP A 49 1.09 11.20 3.75
C ASP A 49 -0.09 10.26 4.07
N VAL A 50 -1.22 10.45 3.40
CA VAL A 50 -2.45 9.68 3.63
C VAL A 50 -2.76 8.79 2.44
N LEU A 51 -2.68 7.49 2.66
CA LEU A 51 -3.10 6.48 1.69
C LEU A 51 -4.62 6.34 1.72
N THR A 52 -5.26 6.71 0.61
CA THR A 52 -6.69 6.59 0.43
C THR A 52 -7.01 5.36 -0.41
N VAL A 53 -7.71 4.40 0.19
CA VAL A 53 -8.05 3.11 -0.41
C VAL A 53 -9.54 3.03 -0.68
N ARG A 54 -9.91 2.70 -1.93
CA ARG A 54 -11.28 2.52 -2.37
C ARG A 54 -11.58 1.06 -2.70
N ARG A 55 -12.61 0.52 -2.06
CA ARG A 55 -13.08 -0.85 -2.26
C ARG A 55 -14.28 -0.91 -3.23
N GLY A 56 -14.04 -1.36 -4.46
CA GLY A 56 -15.08 -1.71 -5.44
C GLY A 56 -15.77 -0.53 -6.16
N PRO A 57 -16.63 -0.81 -7.16
CA PRO A 57 -17.21 0.22 -8.03
C PRO A 57 -18.52 0.89 -7.54
N VAL A 58 -19.30 0.29 -6.63
CA VAL A 58 -20.70 0.72 -6.38
C VAL A 58 -21.04 1.05 -4.91
N PHE A 59 -20.36 0.47 -3.92
CA PHE A 59 -20.55 0.80 -2.48
C PHE A 59 -19.22 1.20 -1.85
N GLY A 60 -18.62 2.26 -2.40
CA GLY A 60 -17.27 2.73 -2.15
C GLY A 60 -17.04 3.16 -0.71
N ARG A 61 -16.71 2.20 0.17
CA ARG A 61 -16.00 2.53 1.40
C ARG A 61 -14.60 3.00 1.01
N VAL A 62 -14.40 4.30 1.20
CA VAL A 62 -13.09 4.94 1.17
C VAL A 62 -12.52 4.84 2.57
N ILE A 63 -11.28 4.36 2.66
CA ILE A 63 -10.55 4.24 3.92
C ILE A 63 -9.29 5.07 3.74
N SER A 64 -9.13 6.07 4.59
CA SER A 64 -7.95 6.93 4.63
C SER A 64 -7.05 6.48 5.76
N LEU A 65 -5.81 6.16 5.42
CA LEU A 65 -4.81 5.65 6.35
C LEU A 65 -3.63 6.60 6.32
N ARG A 66 -3.42 7.33 7.41
CA ARG A 66 -2.12 7.95 7.62
C ARG A 66 -1.11 6.83 7.81
N ALA A 67 -0.12 6.73 6.94
CA ALA A 67 0.73 5.54 6.89
C ALA A 67 2.17 5.95 6.59
N ARG A 68 3.12 5.35 7.31
CA ARG A 68 4.55 5.52 7.07
C ARG A 68 5.13 4.26 6.47
N VAL A 69 6.03 4.38 5.51
CA VAL A 69 6.74 3.21 5.00
C VAL A 69 7.72 2.70 6.07
N SER A 70 7.58 1.43 6.43
CA SER A 70 8.41 0.75 7.44
C SER A 70 9.59 -0.02 6.86
N ALA A 71 9.49 -0.41 5.59
CA ALA A 71 10.51 -1.16 4.86
C ALA A 71 10.41 -0.84 3.36
N GLY A 72 11.49 -1.07 2.63
CA GLY A 72 11.52 -0.90 1.19
C GLY A 72 10.53 -1.74 0.41
N VAL A 73 10.39 -1.40 -0.88
CA VAL A 73 9.66 -2.22 -1.84
C VAL A 73 10.41 -3.54 -2.06
N TYR A 74 9.70 -4.66 -2.04
CA TYR A 74 10.23 -5.99 -2.36
C TYR A 74 9.34 -6.73 -3.35
N THR A 75 9.91 -7.71 -4.03
CA THR A 75 9.20 -8.58 -4.97
C THR A 75 8.42 -9.67 -4.26
N LEU A 76 7.23 -9.97 -4.74
CA LEU A 76 6.43 -11.11 -4.28
C LEU A 76 6.61 -12.30 -5.24
N ALA A 77 6.51 -13.52 -4.72
CA ALA A 77 6.53 -14.72 -5.54
C ALA A 77 5.33 -14.76 -6.50
N THR A 78 5.53 -15.33 -7.69
CA THR A 78 4.45 -15.52 -8.66
C THR A 78 3.37 -16.42 -8.04
N GLY A 79 2.18 -15.85 -7.82
CA GLY A 79 1.06 -16.52 -7.15
C GLY A 79 0.72 -15.96 -5.78
N ASP A 80 1.64 -15.24 -5.13
CA ASP A 80 1.33 -14.36 -4.02
C ASP A 80 0.62 -13.11 -4.52
N ALA A 81 -0.33 -12.59 -3.73
CA ALA A 81 -1.17 -11.46 -4.10
C ALA A 81 -1.78 -11.57 -5.52
N ARG A 82 -2.28 -12.76 -5.90
CA ARG A 82 -2.88 -13.04 -7.24
C ARG A 82 -3.68 -11.86 -7.81
N ARG A 83 -3.58 -11.62 -9.12
CA ARG A 83 -4.26 -10.53 -9.85
C ARG A 83 -3.67 -9.11 -9.63
N CYS A 84 -2.50 -8.99 -9.03
CA CYS A 84 -1.74 -7.73 -9.02
C CYS A 84 -0.96 -7.49 -10.31
N GLY A 85 -0.57 -8.55 -11.04
CA GLY A 85 0.23 -8.44 -12.25
C GLY A 85 1.12 -9.68 -12.43
N PRO A 86 1.91 -9.76 -13.52
CA PRO A 86 2.91 -10.81 -13.70
C PRO A 86 4.11 -10.67 -12.75
N HIS A 87 4.45 -9.43 -12.34
CA HIS A 87 5.61 -9.12 -11.49
C HIS A 87 5.14 -8.33 -10.25
N PRO A 88 4.43 -8.96 -9.30
CA PRO A 88 3.89 -8.25 -8.15
C PRO A 88 5.01 -7.77 -7.21
N ILE A 89 4.87 -6.54 -6.73
CA ILE A 89 5.73 -5.95 -5.70
C ILE A 89 4.88 -5.58 -4.48
N ALA A 90 5.52 -5.47 -3.32
CA ALA A 90 4.86 -5.04 -2.10
C ALA A 90 5.70 -4.10 -1.25
N VAL A 91 5.02 -3.37 -0.37
CA VAL A 91 5.63 -2.51 0.67
C VAL A 91 4.91 -2.72 2.00
N CYS A 92 5.67 -2.65 3.10
CA CYS A 92 5.13 -2.68 4.45
C CYS A 92 4.95 -1.26 4.99
N LEU A 93 3.72 -0.92 5.36
CA LEU A 93 3.34 0.33 5.99
C LEU A 93 3.09 0.13 7.48
N LEU A 94 3.42 1.14 8.27
CA LEU A 94 3.04 1.28 9.67
C LEU A 94 2.00 2.39 9.79
N ILE A 95 0.87 2.07 10.42
CA ILE A 95 -0.18 3.04 10.71
C ILE A 95 -0.19 3.42 12.20
N PRO A 96 -0.78 4.56 12.62
CA PRO A 96 -0.71 5.07 13.99
C PRO A 96 -1.18 4.12 15.08
N ASP A 97 -2.08 3.18 14.77
CA ASP A 97 -2.55 2.16 15.72
C ASP A 97 -1.52 1.03 15.96
N GLY A 98 -0.31 1.16 15.40
CA GLY A 98 0.77 0.19 15.53
C GLY A 98 0.65 -1.01 14.59
N CYS A 99 -0.46 -1.13 13.85
CA CYS A 99 -0.65 -2.21 12.88
C CYS A 99 0.31 -2.03 11.70
N ARG A 100 0.91 -3.15 11.27
CA ARG A 100 1.65 -3.23 10.02
C ARG A 100 0.72 -3.72 8.93
N MET A 101 0.69 -3.02 7.82
CA MET A 101 -0.07 -3.39 6.63
C MET A 101 0.87 -3.62 5.48
N GLU A 102 0.61 -4.67 4.73
CA GLU A 102 1.35 -4.96 3.51
C GLU A 102 0.45 -4.65 2.31
N ILE A 103 1.00 -3.89 1.38
CA ILE A 103 0.30 -3.47 0.17
C ILE A 103 1.05 -4.02 -1.03
N ALA A 104 0.33 -4.80 -1.85
CA ALA A 104 0.85 -5.35 -3.08
C ALA A 104 0.21 -4.69 -4.30
N THR A 105 1.00 -4.49 -5.35
CA THR A 105 0.56 -3.98 -6.65
C THR A 105 1.40 -4.57 -7.79
N ASP A 106 1.17 -4.11 -9.01
CA ASP A 106 2.00 -4.42 -10.17
C ASP A 106 3.36 -3.71 -10.06
N GLY A 107 4.44 -4.33 -10.54
CA GLY A 107 5.78 -3.74 -10.58
C GLY A 107 5.83 -2.37 -11.24
N GLU A 108 5.03 -2.16 -12.29
CA GLU A 108 4.94 -0.88 -13.02
C GLU A 108 4.40 0.26 -12.14
N ALA A 109 3.66 -0.07 -11.08
CA ALA A 109 3.10 0.90 -10.14
C ALA A 109 4.02 1.18 -8.94
N ARG A 110 5.33 0.91 -9.03
CA ARG A 110 6.29 1.08 -7.92
C ARG A 110 6.30 2.48 -7.31
N LEU A 111 6.33 3.53 -8.13
CA LEU A 111 6.35 4.90 -7.62
C LEU A 111 5.02 5.26 -6.95
N ALA A 112 3.91 4.93 -7.58
CA ALA A 112 2.58 5.10 -7.02
C ALA A 112 2.39 4.31 -5.70
N LEU A 113 3.00 3.12 -5.58
CA LEU A 113 2.96 2.32 -4.36
C LEU A 113 3.58 3.04 -3.17
N VAL A 114 4.74 3.67 -3.36
CA VAL A 114 5.48 4.36 -2.29
C VAL A 114 5.01 5.79 -2.06
N GLY A 115 4.39 6.42 -3.07
CA GLY A 115 3.88 7.78 -3.00
C GLY A 115 4.93 8.78 -2.50
N PRO A 116 4.67 9.51 -1.39
CA PRO A 116 5.59 10.52 -0.87
C PRO A 116 6.91 9.92 -0.34
N TYR A 117 6.98 8.60 -0.16
CA TYR A 117 8.15 7.90 0.37
C TYR A 117 9.06 7.37 -0.75
N VAL A 118 9.39 8.20 -1.74
CA VAL A 118 10.13 7.80 -2.95
C VAL A 118 11.45 7.07 -2.65
N ALA A 119 12.16 7.46 -1.60
CA ALA A 119 13.37 6.77 -1.15
C ALA A 119 13.13 5.27 -0.87
N ALA A 120 11.91 4.87 -0.50
CA ALA A 120 11.55 3.49 -0.29
C ALA A 120 11.49 2.65 -1.59
N ALA A 121 11.29 3.29 -2.74
CA ALA A 121 11.28 2.61 -4.05
C ALA A 121 12.69 2.19 -4.49
N VAL A 122 13.73 2.83 -3.96
CA VAL A 122 15.14 2.64 -4.31
C VAL A 122 15.82 1.60 -3.40
N ASN A 123 15.06 0.73 -2.72
CA ASN A 123 15.59 -0.22 -1.72
C ASN A 123 16.41 -1.40 -2.28
N ASP A 124 17.24 -1.15 -3.29
CA ASP A 124 18.55 -1.80 -3.43
C ASP A 124 19.65 -1.07 -2.63
N LEU A 125 19.29 -0.09 -1.80
CA LEU A 125 20.24 0.53 -0.89
C LEU A 125 20.73 -0.51 0.12
N PRO A 126 22.06 -0.70 0.25
CA PRO A 126 22.62 -1.68 1.17
C PRO A 126 22.09 -1.40 2.59
N ARG A 127 21.59 -2.44 3.25
CA ARG A 127 21.28 -2.38 4.69
C ARG A 127 22.48 -1.77 5.39
N ALA A 128 22.29 -0.64 6.06
CA ALA A 128 23.32 -0.06 6.91
C ALA A 128 23.83 -1.18 7.86
N PRO A 129 25.16 -1.40 7.95
CA PRO A 129 25.70 -2.45 8.78
C PRO A 129 25.22 -2.24 10.21
N ILE A 130 24.51 -3.24 10.74
CA ILE A 130 24.08 -3.26 12.13
C ILE A 130 25.36 -3.22 12.97
N ARG A 131 25.61 -2.11 13.68
CA ARG A 131 26.71 -2.02 14.64
C ARG A 131 26.43 -3.02 15.76
N ARG A 132 26.99 -4.23 15.65
CA ARG A 132 27.05 -5.18 16.77
C ARG A 132 27.83 -4.49 17.88
N ARG A 133 27.16 -4.27 19.01
CA ARG A 133 27.80 -3.82 20.24
C ARG A 133 28.78 -4.92 20.64
N GLN A 134 30.08 -4.67 20.50
CA GLN A 134 31.11 -5.50 21.10
C GLN A 134 30.98 -5.33 22.62
N THR A 135 30.52 -6.38 23.29
CA THR A 135 30.80 -6.66 24.70
C THR A 135 32.09 -7.44 24.79
#